data_AF-A0A2M8NFP2-F1
#
_entry.id   AF-A0A2M8NFP2-F1
#
_cell.length_a   1.000
_cell.length_b   1.000
_cell.length_c   1.000
_cell.angle_alpha   90.00
_cell.angle_beta   90.00
_cell.angle_gamma   90.00
#
_symmetry.space_group_name_H-M   'P 1'
#
loop_
_entity.id
_entity.type
_entity.pdbx_description
1 polymer ?
#
loop_
_entity_poly.entity_id
_entity_poly.type
_entity_poly.pdbx_seq_one_letter_code
_entity_poly.pdbx_strand_id
1 'polypeptide(L)'
;MATGQLPFQSDDIPALLMQHVRQQPPLPRSLVPELPMSLETVILKALEKNPSRRFQSGEAMAAALRAAVPTAEIGRAASDWDTESTTHHSTPAIARTATGTLPPPPLRVLLADDHTMLRRSLANLLAQRDDVMVIGEAADGESALQQTLELQPDVLVLDLNMPKMGGLDVLPL
;
A
#
# COMPACT_ATOMS: atom_id res chain seq x y z
N MET A 1 -17.80 -1.49 -8.90
CA MET A 1 -16.80 -0.41 -8.86
C MET A 1 -17.44 0.88 -9.37
N ALA A 2 -17.19 2.03 -8.75
CA ALA A 2 -17.92 3.27 -9.02
C ALA A 2 -17.76 3.84 -10.46
N THR A 3 -16.58 3.68 -11.07
CA THR A 3 -16.28 4.20 -12.42
C THR A 3 -15.91 3.10 -13.43
N GLY A 4 -15.67 1.87 -12.97
CA GLY A 4 -15.14 0.77 -13.80
C GLY A 4 -13.68 0.92 -14.24
N GLN A 5 -13.01 2.00 -13.86
CA GLN A 5 -11.62 2.30 -14.23
C GLN A 5 -10.82 2.75 -12.99
N LEU A 6 -9.50 2.51 -13.01
CA LEU A 6 -8.61 2.96 -11.94
C LEU A 6 -8.38 4.48 -12.05
N PRO A 7 -8.24 5.21 -10.92
CA PRO A 7 -7.94 6.64 -10.94
C PRO A 7 -6.61 7.00 -11.61
N PHE A 8 -5.64 6.07 -11.61
CA PHE A 8 -4.31 6.21 -12.19
C PHE A 8 -3.98 4.94 -12.95
N GLN A 9 -3.43 5.08 -14.16
CA GLN A 9 -3.07 3.97 -15.03
C GLN A 9 -1.79 4.34 -15.80
N SER A 10 -0.85 3.41 -15.83
CA SER A 10 0.35 3.45 -16.66
C SER A 10 0.91 2.03 -16.75
N ASP A 11 1.49 1.70 -17.89
CA ASP A 11 2.22 0.44 -18.09
C ASP A 11 3.66 0.53 -17.55
N ASP A 12 4.08 1.73 -17.12
CA ASP A 12 5.38 2.00 -16.51
C ASP A 12 5.21 2.23 -14.99
N ILE A 13 5.85 1.39 -14.17
CA ILE A 13 5.67 1.38 -12.71
C ILE A 13 6.16 2.69 -12.07
N PRO A 14 7.36 3.22 -12.37
CA PRO A 14 7.78 4.56 -11.94
C PRO A 14 6.77 5.65 -12.28
N ALA A 15 6.25 5.67 -13.51
CA ALA A 15 5.23 6.63 -13.89
C ALA A 15 3.95 6.46 -13.07
N LEU A 16 3.44 5.24 -12.88
CA LEU A 16 2.26 4.96 -12.06
C LEU A 16 2.43 5.42 -10.61
N LEU A 17 3.61 5.21 -10.02
CA LEU A 17 3.94 5.70 -8.67
C LEU A 17 3.92 7.23 -8.63
N MET A 18 4.49 7.90 -9.64
CA MET A 18 4.45 9.36 -9.73
C MET A 18 3.04 9.90 -9.89
N GLN A 19 2.15 9.22 -10.60
CA GLN A 19 0.73 9.57 -10.65
C GLN A 19 0.09 9.49 -9.26
N HIS A 20 0.42 8.45 -8.46
CA HIS A 20 -0.07 8.34 -7.09
C HIS A 20 0.46 9.42 -6.16
N VAL A 21 1.68 9.91 -6.35
CA VAL A 21 2.26 10.96 -5.50
C VAL A 21 1.79 12.35 -5.92
N ARG A 22 1.81 12.67 -7.21
CA ARG A 22 1.70 14.05 -7.71
C ARG A 22 0.43 14.35 -8.47
N GLN A 23 -0.16 13.38 -9.16
CA GLN A 23 -1.30 13.63 -10.03
C GLN A 23 -2.60 13.70 -9.23
N GLN A 24 -3.42 14.72 -9.51
CA GLN A 24 -4.78 14.76 -8.98
C GLN A 24 -5.62 13.68 -9.68
N PRO A 25 -6.38 12.87 -8.91
CA PRO A 25 -7.25 11.87 -9.52
C PRO A 25 -8.30 12.56 -10.41
N PRO A 26 -8.68 11.95 -11.55
CA PRO A 26 -9.78 12.45 -12.35
C PRO A 26 -11.07 12.44 -11.54
N LEU A 27 -11.95 13.40 -11.80
CA LEU A 27 -13.25 13.48 -11.14
C LEU A 27 -14.09 12.25 -11.55
N PRO A 28 -14.56 11.42 -10.59
CA PRO A 28 -15.43 10.28 -10.91
C PRO A 28 -16.63 10.64 -11.80
N ARG A 29 -17.23 11.83 -11.62
CA ARG A 29 -18.36 12.30 -12.43
C ARG A 29 -17.99 12.73 -13.84
N SER A 30 -16.71 12.99 -14.14
CA SER A 30 -16.30 13.19 -15.54
C SER A 30 -16.31 11.88 -16.33
N LEU A 31 -16.20 10.73 -15.65
CA LEU A 31 -16.27 9.40 -16.24
C LEU A 31 -17.69 8.84 -16.22
N VAL A 32 -18.40 9.04 -15.10
CA VAL A 32 -19.79 8.58 -14.90
C VAL A 32 -20.64 9.76 -14.39
N PRO A 33 -21.25 10.57 -15.29
CA PRO A 33 -22.00 11.77 -14.90
C PRO A 33 -23.18 11.55 -13.94
N GLU A 34 -23.74 10.33 -13.99
CA GLU A 34 -24.85 9.88 -13.15
C GLU A 34 -24.43 9.59 -11.70
N LEU A 35 -23.13 9.53 -11.42
CA LEU A 35 -22.64 9.24 -10.08
C LEU A 35 -23.08 10.34 -9.08
N PRO A 36 -23.63 9.97 -7.91
CA PRO A 36 -24.03 10.93 -6.90
C PRO A 36 -22.85 11.80 -6.44
N MET A 37 -23.09 13.11 -6.29
CA MET A 37 -22.09 14.08 -5.78
C MET A 37 -21.53 13.70 -4.41
N SER A 38 -22.39 13.15 -3.55
CA SER A 38 -22.01 12.63 -2.24
C SER A 38 -20.97 11.52 -2.37
N LEU A 39 -21.13 10.62 -3.33
CA LEU A 39 -20.22 9.50 -3.56
C LEU A 39 -18.89 9.96 -4.18
N GLU A 40 -18.92 10.90 -5.12
CA GLU A 40 -17.71 11.54 -5.66
C GLU A 40 -16.85 12.16 -4.55
N THR A 41 -17.49 12.88 -3.63
CA THR A 41 -16.80 13.53 -2.50
C THR A 41 -16.09 12.51 -1.61
N VAL A 42 -16.74 11.37 -1.35
CA VAL A 42 -16.15 10.28 -0.56
C VAL A 42 -14.96 9.66 -1.28
N ILE A 43 -15.08 9.38 -2.58
CA ILE A 43 -14.00 8.81 -3.40
C ILE A 43 -12.78 9.75 -3.42
N LEU A 44 -13.00 11.04 -3.70
CA LEU A 44 -11.91 12.02 -3.76
C LEU A 44 -11.23 12.21 -2.40
N LYS A 45 -11.99 12.20 -1.30
CA LYS A 45 -11.43 12.25 0.05
C LYS A 45 -10.63 11.01 0.41
N ALA A 46 -11.03 9.83 -0.07
CA ALA A 46 -10.26 8.60 0.12
C ALA A 46 -8.94 8.64 -0.69
N LEU A 47 -8.96 9.21 -1.90
CA LEU A 47 -7.81 9.35 -2.79
C LEU A 47 -6.90 10.55 -2.49
N GLU A 48 -7.19 11.31 -1.43
CA GLU A 48 -6.42 12.51 -1.11
C GLU A 48 -4.92 12.21 -0.96
N LYS A 49 -4.04 13.13 -1.35
CA LYS A 49 -2.58 12.86 -1.31
C LYS A 49 -2.02 13.04 0.10
N ASN A 50 -2.60 13.95 0.87
CA ASN A 50 -2.21 14.19 2.25
C ASN A 50 -2.99 13.24 3.20
N PRO A 51 -2.31 12.34 3.95
CA PRO A 51 -2.96 11.41 4.87
C PRO A 51 -3.87 12.07 5.90
N SER A 52 -3.50 13.26 6.40
CA SER A 52 -4.30 13.98 7.40
C SER A 52 -5.64 14.50 6.85
N ARG A 53 -5.76 14.65 5.52
CA ARG A 53 -6.99 15.08 4.84
C ARG A 53 -7.90 13.91 4.45
N ARG A 54 -7.41 12.68 4.54
CA ARG A 54 -8.18 11.45 4.27
C ARG A 54 -9.12 11.11 5.42
N PHE A 55 -9.91 10.05 5.24
CA PHE A 55 -10.58 9.39 6.35
C PHE A 55 -9.54 8.79 7.30
N GLN A 56 -9.66 9.13 8.58
CA GLN A 56 -8.73 8.65 9.62
C GLN A 56 -9.04 7.21 10.07
N SER A 57 -10.19 6.66 9.67
CA SER A 57 -10.57 5.27 9.95
C SER A 57 -11.47 4.70 8.85
N GLY A 58 -11.43 3.37 8.72
CA GLY A 58 -12.34 2.63 7.85
C GLY A 58 -13.81 2.80 8.24
N GLU A 59 -14.10 2.93 9.54
CA GLU A 59 -15.45 3.18 10.04
C GLU A 59 -15.99 4.54 9.56
N ALA A 60 -15.19 5.60 9.65
CA ALA A 60 -15.57 6.93 9.17
C ALA A 60 -15.82 6.94 7.65
N MET A 61 -15.01 6.21 6.90
CA MET A 61 -15.20 6.03 5.46
C MET A 61 -16.49 5.26 5.16
N ALA A 62 -16.76 4.16 5.88
CA ALA A 62 -17.95 3.35 5.69
C ALA A 62 -19.23 4.12 6.05
N ALA A 63 -19.21 4.93 7.10
CA ALA A 63 -20.31 5.82 7.46
C ALA A 63 -20.59 6.84 6.34
N ALA A 64 -19.55 7.44 5.76
CA ALA A 64 -19.69 8.37 4.65
C ALA A 64 -20.23 7.70 3.38
N LEU A 65 -19.80 6.47 3.07
CA LEU A 65 -20.33 5.69 1.93
C LEU A 65 -21.82 5.37 2.10
N ARG A 66 -22.23 4.93 3.30
CA ARG A 66 -23.65 4.65 3.60
C ARG A 66 -24.53 5.89 3.52
N ALA A 67 -24.00 7.05 3.91
CA ALA A 67 -24.70 8.33 3.73
C ALA A 67 -24.74 8.78 2.27
N ALA A 68 -23.75 8.37 1.46
CA ALA A 68 -23.62 8.79 0.07
C ALA A 68 -24.46 7.96 -0.92
N VAL A 69 -24.76 6.70 -0.60
CA VAL A 69 -25.56 5.80 -1.44
C VAL A 69 -26.87 5.48 -0.73
N PRO A 70 -28.04 5.92 -1.25
CA PRO A 70 -29.33 5.56 -0.69
C PRO A 70 -29.49 4.03 -0.64
N THR A 71 -30.04 3.52 0.46
CA THR A 71 -30.17 2.08 0.77
C THR A 71 -30.82 1.25 -0.36
N ALA A 72 -31.61 1.88 -1.23
CA ALA A 72 -32.24 1.26 -2.40
C ALA A 72 -31.26 0.69 -3.44
N GLU A 73 -30.00 1.16 -3.50
CA GLU A 73 -29.00 0.65 -4.46
C GLU A 73 -28.05 -0.40 -3.85
N ILE A 74 -28.04 -0.57 -2.53
CA ILE A 74 -27.13 -1.49 -1.82
C ILE A 74 -27.62 -2.95 -1.96
N GLY A 75 -28.93 -3.15 -2.13
CA GLY A 75 -29.58 -4.47 -2.10
C GLY A 75 -29.33 -5.39 -3.30
N ARG A 76 -28.61 -4.94 -4.33
CA ARG A 76 -28.38 -5.74 -5.56
C ARG A 76 -26.95 -6.27 -5.70
N ALA A 77 -26.02 -5.78 -4.88
CA ALA A 77 -24.62 -6.22 -4.87
C ALA A 77 -24.23 -7.00 -3.61
N ALA A 78 -24.95 -6.80 -2.50
CA ALA A 78 -24.65 -7.49 -1.23
C ALA A 78 -25.02 -8.98 -1.24
N SER A 79 -26.05 -9.38 -2.01
CA SER A 79 -26.52 -10.77 -2.08
C SER A 79 -25.51 -11.74 -2.71
N ASP A 80 -24.54 -11.23 -3.46
CA ASP A 80 -23.54 -12.07 -4.13
C ASP A 80 -22.31 -12.36 -3.23
N TRP A 81 -22.10 -11.60 -2.16
CA TRP A 81 -20.98 -11.81 -1.23
C TRP A 81 -21.29 -12.81 -0.10
N ASP A 82 -22.57 -13.06 0.17
CA ASP A 82 -23.00 -13.92 1.27
C ASP A 82 -22.91 -15.43 0.94
N THR A 83 -22.78 -15.82 -0.34
CA THR A 83 -22.74 -17.25 -0.71
C THR A 83 -21.33 -17.83 -0.82
N GLU A 84 -20.27 -17.01 -0.80
CA GLU A 84 -18.87 -17.47 -0.94
C GLU A 84 -17.95 -17.17 0.27
N SER A 85 -18.47 -16.53 1.32
CA SER A 85 -17.63 -16.08 2.45
C SER A 85 -17.42 -17.12 3.58
N THR A 86 -17.74 -18.40 3.37
CA THR A 86 -17.42 -19.49 4.32
C THR A 86 -16.26 -20.40 3.91
N THR A 87 -15.48 -20.05 2.88
CA THR A 87 -14.14 -20.62 2.76
C THR A 87 -13.17 -19.72 3.50
N HIS A 88 -12.84 -20.13 4.73
CA HIS A 88 -11.55 -19.84 5.33
C HIS A 88 -10.49 -19.77 4.25
N HIS A 89 -9.88 -18.60 4.06
CA HIS A 89 -8.66 -18.40 3.29
C HIS A 89 -7.54 -19.17 3.98
N SER A 90 -7.59 -20.49 3.85
CA SER A 90 -6.47 -21.36 4.09
C SER A 90 -5.48 -21.00 2.99
N THR A 91 -4.38 -20.37 3.40
CA THR A 91 -3.12 -20.36 2.67
C THR A 91 -2.97 -21.69 1.93
N PRO A 92 -2.52 -21.73 0.66
CA PRO A 92 -2.31 -23.01 -0.01
C PRO A 92 -1.29 -23.80 0.81
N ALA A 93 -1.79 -24.80 1.53
CA ALA A 93 -0.98 -25.73 2.28
C ALA A 93 -0.28 -26.60 1.24
N ILE A 94 0.90 -26.15 0.82
CA ILE A 94 1.89 -27.00 0.17
C ILE A 94 2.09 -28.15 1.16
N ALA A 95 1.71 -29.37 0.76
CA ALA A 95 1.75 -30.54 1.61
C ALA A 95 3.18 -30.74 2.14
N ARG A 96 3.43 -30.33 3.37
CA ARG A 96 4.70 -30.54 4.05
C ARG A 96 4.70 -31.96 4.58
N THR A 97 5.31 -32.87 3.81
CA THR A 97 5.80 -34.13 4.35
C THR A 97 6.74 -33.79 5.50
N ALA A 98 6.41 -34.25 6.70
CA ALA A 98 7.17 -33.99 7.91
C ALA A 98 8.58 -34.60 7.81
N THR A 99 9.53 -33.78 7.38
CA THR A 99 10.96 -33.98 7.61
C THR A 99 11.40 -32.75 8.39
N GLY A 100 11.98 -32.92 9.58
CA GLY A 100 12.34 -31.83 10.48
C GLY A 100 13.04 -30.70 9.74
N THR A 101 12.29 -29.62 9.48
CA THR A 101 12.80 -28.44 8.78
C THR A 101 13.10 -27.41 9.86
N LEU A 102 14.36 -26.99 9.97
CA LEU A 102 14.70 -25.79 10.72
C LEU A 102 13.79 -24.64 10.25
N PRO A 103 13.39 -23.72 11.15
CA PRO A 103 12.62 -22.56 10.73
C PRO A 103 13.36 -21.84 9.58
N PRO A 104 12.63 -21.32 8.56
CA PRO A 104 13.26 -20.59 7.47
C PRO A 104 14.10 -19.44 8.04
N PRO A 105 15.22 -19.07 7.38
CA PRO A 105 16.02 -17.95 7.83
C PRO A 105 15.16 -16.67 7.88
N PRO A 106 15.44 -15.74 8.82
CA PRO A 106 14.66 -14.51 8.95
C PRO A 106 14.80 -13.64 7.70
N LEU A 107 13.71 -12.96 7.35
CA LEU A 107 13.65 -12.04 6.21
C LEU A 107 14.59 -10.85 6.44
N ARG A 108 15.52 -10.62 5.53
CA ARG A 108 16.55 -9.59 5.66
C ARG A 108 16.08 -8.26 5.05
N VAL A 109 15.90 -7.25 5.89
CA VAL A 109 15.31 -5.96 5.51
C VAL A 109 16.35 -4.84 5.61
N LEU A 110 16.42 -3.99 4.59
CA LEU A 110 17.12 -2.72 4.61
C LEU A 110 16.10 -1.58 4.68
N LEU A 111 16.28 -0.65 5.62
CA LEU A 111 15.41 0.53 5.78
C LEU A 111 16.11 1.78 5.27
N ALA A 112 15.51 2.50 4.33
CA ALA A 112 16.05 3.73 3.77
C ALA A 112 15.00 4.85 3.90
N ASP A 113 15.29 5.83 4.76
CA ASP A 113 14.38 6.94 5.08
C ASP A 113 15.21 8.08 5.67
N ASP A 114 14.98 9.35 5.32
CA ASP A 114 15.73 10.49 5.86
C ASP A 114 15.23 10.93 7.26
N HIS A 115 14.02 10.52 7.67
CA HIS A 115 13.43 10.77 8.97
C HIS A 115 13.87 9.75 10.02
N THR A 116 14.95 10.09 10.73
CA THR A 116 15.58 9.24 11.77
C THR A 116 14.59 8.66 12.80
N MET A 117 13.59 9.43 13.25
CA MET A 117 12.60 8.95 14.24
C MET A 117 11.70 7.84 13.66
N LEU A 118 11.25 7.99 12.41
CA LEU A 118 10.40 7.00 11.74
C LEU A 118 11.20 5.72 11.46
N ARG A 119 12.40 5.86 10.89
CA ARG A 119 13.29 4.73 10.61
C ARG A 119 13.60 3.91 11.86
N ARG A 120 13.93 4.56 12.99
CA ARG A 120 14.14 3.88 14.29
C ARG A 120 12.89 3.22 14.83
N SER A 121 11.72 3.86 14.70
CA SER A 121 10.45 3.27 15.12
C SER A 121 10.14 1.99 14.34
N LEU A 122 10.33 2.02 13.01
CA LEU A 122 10.17 0.85 12.15
C LEU A 122 11.19 -0.24 12.50
N ALA A 123 12.47 0.10 12.67
CA ALA A 123 13.49 -0.87 13.07
C ALA A 123 13.13 -1.56 14.40
N ASN A 124 12.69 -0.80 15.41
CA ASN A 124 12.26 -1.32 16.71
C ASN A 124 11.00 -2.20 16.61
N LEU A 125 10.07 -1.87 15.72
CA LEU A 125 8.88 -2.69 15.48
C LEU A 125 9.24 -4.01 14.82
N LEU A 126 10.14 -3.98 13.82
CA LEU A 126 10.60 -5.18 13.12
C LEU A 126 11.49 -6.06 14.01
N ALA A 127 12.29 -5.48 14.91
CA ALA A 127 13.15 -6.23 15.83
C ALA A 127 12.37 -7.06 16.87
N GLN A 128 11.07 -6.81 17.06
CA GLN A 128 10.20 -7.61 17.93
C GLN A 128 9.73 -8.91 17.27
N ARG A 129 10.12 -9.15 16.02
CA ARG A 129 9.72 -10.32 15.23
C ARG A 129 10.91 -11.23 14.97
N ASP A 130 10.80 -12.50 15.35
CA ASP A 130 11.87 -13.50 15.14
C ASP A 130 12.04 -13.89 13.65
N ASP A 131 11.06 -13.57 12.81
CA ASP A 131 11.06 -13.88 11.37
C ASP A 131 11.59 -12.73 10.50
N VAL A 132 12.06 -11.63 11.09
CA VAL A 132 12.57 -10.46 10.38
C VAL A 132 13.89 -9.99 11.00
N MET A 133 14.86 -9.64 10.16
CA MET A 133 16.15 -9.09 10.55
C MET A 133 16.41 -7.80 9.78
N VAL A 134 16.54 -6.67 10.48
CA VAL A 134 17.00 -5.43 9.85
C VAL A 134 18.52 -5.51 9.69
N ILE A 135 19.00 -5.58 8.46
CA ILE A 135 20.42 -5.78 8.12
C ILE A 135 21.17 -4.47 7.85
N GLY A 136 20.45 -3.36 7.70
CA GLY A 136 21.04 -2.05 7.49
C GLY A 136 20.00 -0.92 7.58
N GLU A 137 20.52 0.29 7.69
CA GLU A 137 19.74 1.53 7.67
C GLU A 137 20.46 2.57 6.82
N ALA A 138 19.72 3.27 5.95
CA ALA A 138 20.21 4.37 5.14
C ALA A 138 19.40 5.64 5.40
N ALA A 139 20.06 6.80 5.37
CA ALA A 139 19.44 8.11 5.54
C ALA A 139 19.37 8.92 4.23
N ASP A 140 19.93 8.37 3.15
CA ASP A 140 19.97 8.98 1.82
C ASP A 140 20.02 7.89 0.73
N GLY A 141 19.64 8.24 -0.50
CA GLY A 141 19.52 7.25 -1.58
C GLY A 141 20.85 6.67 -2.06
N GLU A 142 21.95 7.44 -2.00
CA GLU A 142 23.28 6.92 -2.36
C GLU A 142 23.70 5.80 -1.40
N SER A 143 23.54 6.04 -0.10
CA SER A 143 23.79 5.04 0.94
C SER A 143 22.83 3.86 0.81
N ALA A 144 21.56 4.10 0.47
CA ALA A 144 20.58 3.05 0.25
C ALA A 144 20.99 2.15 -0.94
N LEU A 145 21.40 2.72 -2.06
CA LEU A 145 21.87 1.99 -3.23
C LEU A 145 23.14 1.19 -2.92
N GLN A 146 24.13 1.83 -2.30
CA GLN A 146 25.38 1.17 -1.92
C GLN A 146 25.12 -0.02 -0.99
N GLN A 147 24.37 0.19 0.10
CA GLN A 147 24.03 -0.88 1.05
C GLN A 147 23.17 -1.97 0.42
N THR A 148 22.28 -1.63 -0.52
CA THR A 148 21.48 -2.64 -1.23
C THR A 148 22.38 -3.57 -2.05
N LEU A 149 23.36 -3.00 -2.76
CA LEU A 149 24.31 -3.77 -3.57
C LEU A 149 25.25 -4.63 -2.72
N GLU A 150 25.71 -4.09 -1.59
CA GLU A 150 26.64 -4.77 -0.67
C GLU A 150 25.95 -5.86 0.15
N LEU A 151 24.79 -5.54 0.73
CA LEU A 151 24.10 -6.42 1.68
C LEU A 151 23.13 -7.38 1.00
N GLN A 152 22.67 -7.09 -0.22
CA GLN A 152 21.65 -7.87 -0.93
C GLN A 152 20.46 -8.23 -0.01
N PRO A 153 19.70 -7.23 0.48
CA PRO A 153 18.51 -7.47 1.30
C PRO A 153 17.43 -8.22 0.51
N ASP A 154 16.59 -8.98 1.21
CA ASP A 154 15.40 -9.59 0.61
C ASP A 154 14.32 -8.55 0.34
N VAL A 155 14.25 -7.51 1.20
CA VAL A 155 13.32 -6.39 1.09
C VAL A 155 14.03 -5.07 1.38
N LEU A 156 13.87 -4.11 0.48
CA LEU A 156 14.24 -2.71 0.69
C LEU A 156 12.97 -1.90 0.97
N VAL A 157 12.86 -1.30 2.16
CA VAL A 157 11.85 -0.29 2.47
C VAL A 157 12.46 1.07 2.18
N LEU A 158 11.88 1.80 1.24
CA LEU A 158 12.51 2.98 0.64
C LEU A 158 11.58 4.18 0.67
N ASP A 159 12.00 5.24 1.35
CA ASP A 159 11.36 6.54 1.22
C ASP A 159 11.65 7.14 -0.17
N LEU A 160 10.66 7.81 -0.73
CA LEU A 160 10.76 8.40 -2.06
C LEU A 160 11.54 9.73 -2.04
N ASN A 161 11.48 10.47 -0.94
CA ASN A 161 11.99 11.84 -0.84
C ASN A 161 13.20 11.92 0.09
N MET A 162 14.32 11.34 -0.33
CA MET A 162 15.57 11.38 0.42
C MET A 162 16.60 12.33 -0.21
N PRO A 163 17.56 12.86 0.56
CA PRO A 163 18.65 13.68 0.02
C PRO A 163 19.64 12.85 -0.83
N LYS A 164 20.48 13.57 -1.59
CA LYS A 164 21.51 13.06 -2.54
C LYS A 164 20.96 12.31 -3.76
N MET A 165 20.16 11.28 -3.53
CA MET A 165 19.51 10.45 -4.55
C MET A 165 18.10 10.14 -4.04
N GLY A 166 17.08 10.40 -4.86
CA GLY A 166 15.69 10.12 -4.48
C GLY A 166 15.42 8.62 -4.48
N GLY A 167 14.39 8.16 -3.77
CA GLY A 167 14.07 6.74 -3.68
C GLY A 167 13.76 6.09 -5.03
N LEU A 168 13.22 6.84 -5.99
CA LEU A 168 13.01 6.32 -7.34
C LEU A 168 14.32 6.11 -8.10
N ASP A 169 15.31 6.98 -7.89
CA ASP A 169 16.60 6.93 -8.59
C ASP A 169 17.46 5.73 -8.11
N VAL A 170 17.13 5.16 -6.94
CA VAL A 170 17.74 3.94 -6.39
C VAL A 170 17.27 2.68 -7.12
N LEU A 171 16.07 2.69 -7.71
CA LEU A 171 15.50 1.51 -8.36
C LEU A 171 16.13 1.30 -9.76
N PRO A 172 16.55 0.08 -10.10
CA PRO A 172 16.98 -0.22 -11.47
C PRO A 172 15.79 -0.08 -12.42
N LEU A 173 15.95 0.74 -13.47
CA LEU A 173 15.02 0.87 -14.60
C LEU A 173 15.21 -0.26 -15.62
#